data_AF-A0A6V8QVG0-F1
#
_entry.id   AF-A0A6V8QVG0-F1
#
_cell.length_a   1.000
_cell.length_b   1.000
_cell.length_c   1.000
_cell.angle_alpha   90.00
_cell.angle_beta   90.00
_cell.angle_gamma   90.00
#
_symmetry.space_group_name_H-M   'P 1'
#
loop_
_entity.id
_entity.type
_entity.pdbx_description
1 polymer ?
#
loop_
_entity_poly.entity_id
_entity_poly.type
_entity_poly.pdbx_seq_one_letter_code
_entity_poly.pdbx_strand_id
1 'polypeptide(L)'
;METTEDIFRAYTAAQGQNYSIVRPGYSPELFKIIIDHHTSTGGQLHTVVDVGCGPGQATKDLAPFFKNAIGLDPSEGMIDTARASAKSANLPIRFEVSSAEALGIDLEPPISDCSVDMVTAATAAHWFDMAGFWKAASRILKPDGTVAIWTRSGAEINTTKTPNGAAIQAAVEEFYNGLRPWARAVEFDKDSFVRKEWNKDKKGVENDLVRTGAQ
;
A
#
# COMPACT_ATOMS: atom_id res chain seq x y z
N MET A 1 -10.51 4.18 26.81
CA MET A 1 -9.09 3.97 26.49
C MET A 1 -9.07 3.02 25.31
N GLU A 2 -8.88 3.56 24.10
CA GLU A 2 -8.66 2.73 22.92
C GLU A 2 -7.32 2.04 23.08
N THR A 3 -7.34 0.72 23.16
CA THR A 3 -6.15 -0.12 23.06
C THR A 3 -5.76 -0.16 21.59
N THR A 4 -4.91 0.77 21.13
CA THR A 4 -4.15 0.56 19.90
C THR A 4 -3.36 -0.73 20.07
N GLU A 5 -3.75 -1.79 19.36
CA GLU A 5 -3.01 -3.05 19.37
C GLU A 5 -1.59 -2.81 18.81
N ASP A 6 -0.59 -2.81 19.70
CA ASP A 6 0.84 -2.62 19.38
C ASP A 6 1.46 -3.77 18.56
N ILE A 7 0.67 -4.79 18.21
CA ILE A 7 1.11 -6.07 17.65
C ILE A 7 1.88 -5.89 16.32
N PHE A 8 1.59 -4.84 15.55
CA PHE A 8 2.17 -4.62 14.23
C PHE A 8 3.34 -3.63 14.20
N ARG A 9 3.61 -2.92 15.29
CA ARG A 9 4.79 -2.05 15.43
C ARG A 9 6.02 -2.84 15.89
N ALA A 10 5.82 -4.02 16.47
CA ALA A 10 6.83 -4.76 17.21
C ALA A 10 7.39 -6.01 16.50
N TYR A 11 7.41 -6.07 15.16
CA TYR A 11 8.08 -7.18 14.48
C TYR A 11 9.59 -7.14 14.75
N THR A 12 10.14 -8.29 15.14
CA THR A 12 11.58 -8.55 15.18
C THR A 12 12.11 -8.85 13.78
N ALA A 13 13.43 -8.68 13.58
CA ALA A 13 14.07 -9.04 12.31
C ALA A 13 13.87 -10.51 11.91
N ALA A 14 13.85 -11.44 12.88
CA ALA A 14 13.58 -12.85 12.61
C ALA A 14 12.15 -13.08 12.07
N GLN A 15 11.16 -12.35 12.61
CA GLN A 15 9.79 -12.41 12.09
C GLN A 15 9.69 -11.76 10.70
N GLY A 16 10.41 -10.68 10.43
CA GLY A 16 10.48 -10.06 9.10
C GLY A 16 11.12 -10.97 8.03
N GLN A 17 12.18 -11.71 8.39
CA GLN A 17 12.78 -12.72 7.52
C GLN A 17 11.80 -13.85 7.23
N ASN A 18 11.14 -14.39 8.25
CA ASN A 18 10.15 -15.44 8.07
C ASN A 18 8.97 -14.97 7.19
N TYR A 19 8.50 -13.74 7.41
CA TYR A 19 7.46 -13.10 6.59
C TYR A 19 7.86 -13.04 5.12
N SER A 20 9.12 -12.69 4.83
CA SER A 20 9.65 -12.62 3.46
C SER A 20 9.67 -13.98 2.74
N ILE A 21 9.88 -15.08 3.47
CA ILE A 21 9.93 -16.43 2.91
C ILE A 21 8.52 -16.94 2.58
N VAL A 22 7.55 -16.66 3.44
CA VAL A 22 6.19 -17.25 3.33
C VAL A 22 5.22 -16.41 2.49
N ARG A 23 5.57 -15.16 2.17
CA ARG A 23 4.74 -14.25 1.39
C ARG A 23 5.25 -14.19 -0.06
N PRO A 24 4.56 -14.80 -1.04
CA PRO A 24 4.97 -14.70 -2.43
C PRO A 24 5.00 -13.23 -2.88
N GLY A 25 5.88 -12.92 -3.82
CA GLY A 25 5.95 -11.60 -4.46
C GLY A 25 4.69 -11.27 -5.26
N TYR A 26 4.66 -10.08 -5.86
CA TYR A 26 3.55 -9.63 -6.69
C TYR A 26 3.79 -9.95 -8.17
N SER A 27 2.72 -10.08 -8.96
CA SER A 27 2.83 -10.32 -10.40
C SER A 27 3.45 -9.10 -11.09
N PRO A 28 4.43 -9.27 -12.01
CA PRO A 28 4.96 -8.17 -12.83
C PRO A 28 3.87 -7.38 -13.58
N GLU A 29 2.78 -8.04 -13.98
CA GLU A 29 1.66 -7.39 -14.69
C GLU A 29 0.94 -6.36 -13.81
N LEU A 30 0.88 -6.57 -12.48
CA LEU A 30 0.28 -5.59 -11.56
C LEU A 30 1.08 -4.28 -11.60
N PHE A 31 2.40 -4.36 -11.50
CA PHE A 31 3.26 -3.18 -11.56
C PHE A 31 3.14 -2.49 -12.90
N LYS A 32 3.09 -3.25 -14.00
CA LYS A 32 2.86 -2.70 -15.34
C LYS A 32 1.56 -1.88 -15.40
N ILE A 33 0.44 -2.42 -14.93
CA ILE A 33 -0.85 -1.71 -14.90
C ILE A 33 -0.76 -0.40 -14.09
N ILE A 34 -0.11 -0.44 -12.92
CA ILE A 34 0.06 0.73 -12.04
C ILE A 34 0.91 1.81 -12.73
N ILE A 35 2.04 1.42 -13.32
CA ILE A 35 2.96 2.32 -14.01
C ILE A 35 2.32 2.92 -15.27
N ASP A 36 1.62 2.11 -16.06
CA ASP A 36 0.91 2.56 -17.26
C ASP A 36 -0.18 3.59 -16.88
N HIS A 37 -0.94 3.34 -15.81
CA HIS A 37 -1.93 4.30 -15.33
C HIS A 37 -1.28 5.63 -14.92
N HIS A 38 -0.26 5.57 -14.07
CA HIS A 38 0.43 6.77 -13.57
C HIS A 38 1.04 7.62 -14.70
N THR A 39 1.69 6.99 -15.66
CA THR A 39 2.30 7.70 -16.79
C THR A 39 1.23 8.25 -17.75
N SER A 40 0.09 7.58 -17.92
CA SER A 40 -1.03 8.07 -18.74
C SER A 40 -1.67 9.36 -18.21
N THR A 41 -1.52 9.65 -16.91
CA THR A 41 -2.02 10.89 -16.29
C THR A 41 -0.97 12.01 -16.24
N GLY A 42 0.20 11.84 -16.86
CA GLY A 42 1.29 12.82 -16.83
C GLY A 42 2.27 12.65 -15.66
N GLY A 43 2.11 11.60 -14.86
CA GLY A 43 3.00 11.29 -13.74
C GLY A 43 4.43 10.97 -14.20
N GLN A 44 5.42 11.46 -13.45
CA GLN A 44 6.84 11.24 -13.74
C GLN A 44 7.39 10.10 -12.88
N LEU A 45 8.36 9.35 -13.38
CA LEU A 45 8.95 8.23 -12.64
C LEU A 45 10.21 8.65 -11.86
N HIS A 46 10.12 9.71 -11.05
CA HIS A 46 11.27 10.16 -10.24
C HIS A 46 11.32 9.48 -8.87
N THR A 47 10.27 9.56 -8.06
CA THR A 47 10.28 9.08 -6.69
C THR A 47 9.01 8.31 -6.37
N VAL A 48 9.17 7.08 -5.88
CA VAL A 48 8.10 6.27 -5.29
C VAL A 48 8.31 6.09 -3.78
N VAL A 49 7.22 6.17 -3.02
CA VAL A 49 7.15 5.81 -1.60
C VAL A 49 6.24 4.59 -1.44
N ASP A 50 6.74 3.50 -0.89
CA ASP A 50 5.96 2.33 -0.50
C ASP A 50 5.75 2.36 1.01
N VAL A 51 4.50 2.58 1.44
CA VAL A 51 4.12 2.73 2.85
C VAL A 51 3.53 1.43 3.40
N GLY A 52 3.97 1.06 4.60
CA GLY A 52 3.79 -0.29 5.12
C GLY A 52 4.57 -1.30 4.28
N CYS A 53 5.81 -0.96 3.90
CA CYS A 53 6.60 -1.76 2.98
C CYS A 53 7.02 -3.13 3.54
N GLY A 54 6.89 -3.33 4.85
CA GLY A 54 7.39 -4.51 5.54
C GLY A 54 8.86 -4.75 5.22
N PRO A 55 9.27 -5.97 4.84
CA PRO A 55 10.64 -6.29 4.45
C PRO A 55 11.02 -5.84 3.02
N GLY A 56 10.19 -5.00 2.39
CA GLY A 56 10.52 -4.27 1.16
C GLY A 56 10.32 -5.04 -0.14
N GLN A 57 9.48 -6.07 -0.18
CA GLN A 57 9.20 -6.83 -1.42
C GLN A 57 8.67 -5.91 -2.53
N ALA A 58 7.56 -5.22 -2.31
CA ALA A 58 6.98 -4.32 -3.32
C ALA A 58 7.91 -3.17 -3.66
N THR A 59 8.58 -2.58 -2.65
CA THR A 59 9.56 -1.51 -2.86
C THR A 59 10.69 -1.93 -3.81
N LYS A 60 11.20 -3.17 -3.68
CA LYS A 60 12.22 -3.72 -4.58
C LYS A 60 11.70 -3.95 -6.00
N ASP A 61 10.46 -4.40 -6.14
CA ASP A 61 9.84 -4.61 -7.46
C ASP A 61 9.53 -3.27 -8.16
N LEU A 62 9.25 -2.21 -7.40
CA LEU A 62 9.00 -0.85 -7.90
C LEU A 62 10.29 -0.10 -8.25
N ALA A 63 11.39 -0.35 -7.52
CA ALA A 63 12.63 0.40 -7.65
C ALA A 63 13.18 0.50 -9.09
N PRO A 64 13.12 -0.52 -9.96
CA PRO A 64 13.59 -0.42 -11.34
C PRO A 64 12.84 0.60 -12.22
N PHE A 65 11.61 0.99 -11.84
CA PHE A 65 10.81 1.93 -12.61
C PHE A 65 11.09 3.40 -12.26
N PHE A 66 11.63 3.67 -11.07
CA PHE A 66 11.79 5.04 -10.53
C PHE A 66 13.27 5.39 -10.32
N LYS A 67 13.60 6.69 -10.37
CA LYS A 67 14.96 7.16 -10.02
C LYS A 67 15.29 6.93 -8.53
N ASN A 68 14.29 7.06 -7.66
CA ASN A 68 14.40 6.88 -6.22
C ASN A 68 13.23 6.04 -5.70
N ALA A 69 13.52 5.08 -4.83
CA ALA A 69 12.52 4.31 -4.11
C ALA A 69 12.75 4.42 -2.61
N ILE A 70 11.66 4.68 -1.88
CA ILE A 70 11.64 4.80 -0.43
C ILE A 70 10.61 3.81 0.14
N GLY A 71 11.03 2.93 1.04
CA GLY A 71 10.13 2.07 1.81
C GLY A 71 9.96 2.60 3.24
N LEU A 72 8.73 2.76 3.68
CA LEU A 72 8.38 3.19 5.03
C LEU A 72 7.57 2.10 5.73
N ASP A 73 7.93 1.78 6.96
CA ASP A 73 7.18 0.86 7.81
C ASP A 73 7.34 1.28 9.27
N PRO A 74 6.29 1.21 10.13
CA PRO A 74 6.42 1.57 11.53
C PRO A 74 7.26 0.57 12.34
N SER A 75 7.57 -0.61 11.80
CA SER A 75 8.35 -1.64 12.49
C SER A 75 9.83 -1.61 12.15
N GLU A 76 10.66 -1.38 13.18
CA GLU A 76 12.12 -1.39 13.05
C GLU A 76 12.67 -2.73 12.53
N GLY A 77 12.15 -3.87 13.00
CA GLY A 77 12.61 -5.18 12.52
C GLY A 77 12.26 -5.48 11.06
N MET A 78 11.15 -4.92 10.55
CA MET A 78 10.82 -4.98 9.12
C MET A 78 11.81 -4.16 8.30
N ILE A 79 12.09 -2.93 8.75
CA ILE A 79 13.03 -2.01 8.10
C ILE A 79 14.45 -2.56 8.12
N ASP A 80 14.92 -3.16 9.22
CA ASP A 80 16.23 -3.80 9.29
C ASP A 80 16.35 -4.95 8.29
N THR A 81 15.30 -5.76 8.16
CA THR A 81 15.23 -6.85 7.17
C THR A 81 15.27 -6.30 5.74
N ALA A 82 14.52 -5.23 5.47
CA ALA A 82 14.48 -4.58 4.17
C ALA A 82 15.86 -3.99 3.78
N ARG A 83 16.52 -3.28 4.71
CA ARG A 83 17.87 -2.71 4.54
C ARG A 83 18.90 -3.81 4.27
N ALA A 84 18.87 -4.90 5.04
CA ALA A 84 19.76 -6.03 4.83
C ALA A 84 19.55 -6.67 3.44
N SER A 85 18.29 -6.90 3.05
CA SER A 85 17.96 -7.48 1.74
C SER A 85 18.39 -6.59 0.58
N ALA A 86 18.14 -5.28 0.65
CA ALA A 86 18.51 -4.34 -0.39
C ALA A 86 20.04 -4.20 -0.52
N LYS A 87 20.76 -4.17 0.62
CA LYS A 87 22.22 -4.19 0.64
C LYS A 87 22.78 -5.44 -0.03
N SER A 88 22.25 -6.62 0.27
CA SER A 88 22.67 -7.88 -0.36
C SER A 88 22.41 -7.91 -1.86
N ALA A 89 21.35 -7.26 -2.34
CA ALA A 89 21.00 -7.16 -3.75
C ALA A 89 21.64 -5.95 -4.47
N ASN A 90 22.44 -5.13 -3.76
CA ASN A 90 23.01 -3.88 -4.24
C ASN A 90 21.96 -2.92 -4.86
N LEU A 91 20.79 -2.84 -4.24
CA LEU A 91 19.69 -1.96 -4.68
C LEU A 91 19.78 -0.61 -3.93
N PRO A 92 19.79 0.53 -4.64
CA PRO A 92 19.88 1.86 -4.02
C PRO A 92 18.52 2.33 -3.50
N ILE A 93 17.95 1.61 -2.52
CA ILE A 93 16.63 1.88 -1.94
C ILE A 93 16.81 2.42 -0.53
N ARG A 94 16.09 3.51 -0.20
CA ARG A 94 16.04 4.07 1.15
C ARG A 94 14.93 3.37 1.93
N PHE A 95 15.23 2.83 3.11
CA PHE A 95 14.23 2.26 4.02
C PHE A 95 14.29 2.96 5.37
N GLU A 96 13.16 3.41 5.88
CA GLU A 96 13.07 4.20 7.11
C GLU A 96 11.87 3.80 7.96
N VAL A 97 12.01 3.97 9.28
CA VAL A 97 10.92 3.76 10.22
C VAL A 97 10.02 5.00 10.21
N SER A 98 8.80 4.86 9.71
CA SER A 98 7.77 5.93 9.71
C SER A 98 6.40 5.30 9.49
N SER A 99 5.36 5.84 10.13
CA SER A 99 3.99 5.35 9.97
C SER A 99 3.33 5.92 8.70
N ALA A 100 2.15 5.41 8.35
CA ALA A 100 1.40 5.90 7.20
C ALA A 100 0.86 7.32 7.38
N GLU A 101 0.58 7.72 8.61
CA GLU A 101 0.08 9.04 8.99
C GLU A 101 1.19 10.07 9.11
N ALA A 102 2.40 9.65 9.46
CA ALA A 102 3.58 10.50 9.45
C ALA A 102 4.13 10.66 8.01
N LEU A 103 4.19 9.56 7.26
CA LEU A 103 4.62 9.47 5.87
C LEU A 103 5.91 10.26 5.60
N GLY A 104 6.87 10.07 6.50
CA GLY A 104 8.21 10.64 6.42
C GLY A 104 8.35 12.10 6.88
N ILE A 105 7.34 12.72 7.49
CA ILE A 105 7.50 14.07 8.11
C ILE A 105 8.40 14.04 9.36
N ASP A 106 8.51 12.88 9.99
CA ASP A 106 9.25 12.59 11.21
C ASP A 106 10.71 12.15 10.95
N LEU A 107 11.12 12.12 9.68
CA LEU A 107 12.48 11.75 9.27
C LEU A 107 13.41 12.96 9.22
N GLU A 108 14.72 12.68 9.23
CA GLU A 108 15.76 13.67 9.02
C GLU A 108 16.66 13.26 7.83
N PRO A 109 16.60 13.95 6.67
CA PRO A 109 15.65 15.01 6.34
C PRO A 109 14.24 14.44 6.09
N PRO A 110 13.18 15.24 6.32
CA PRO A 110 11.81 14.82 6.08
C PRO A 110 11.54 14.67 4.58
N ILE A 111 10.57 13.81 4.23
CA ILE A 111 10.05 13.78 2.86
C ILE A 111 9.37 15.12 2.59
N SER A 112 9.92 15.84 1.61
CA SER A 112 9.49 17.19 1.28
C SER A 112 8.10 17.20 0.64
N ASP A 113 7.39 18.30 0.83
CA ASP A 113 6.10 18.53 0.19
C ASP A 113 6.23 18.51 -1.34
N CYS A 114 5.23 17.98 -2.03
CA CYS A 114 5.17 17.92 -3.49
C CYS A 114 6.44 17.35 -4.16
N SER A 115 7.03 16.30 -3.57
CA SER A 115 8.29 15.69 -4.02
C SER A 115 8.16 14.26 -4.54
N VAL A 116 7.03 13.60 -4.27
CA VAL A 116 6.78 12.18 -4.58
C VAL A 116 5.82 12.06 -5.75
N ASP A 117 6.15 11.20 -6.71
CA ASP A 117 5.31 10.96 -7.88
C ASP A 117 4.28 9.85 -7.61
N MET A 118 4.66 8.83 -6.84
CA MET A 118 3.77 7.73 -6.51
C MET A 118 3.89 7.30 -5.04
N VAL A 119 2.75 7.12 -4.38
CA VAL A 119 2.67 6.43 -3.09
C VAL A 119 1.99 5.08 -3.33
N THR A 120 2.57 4.01 -2.79
CA THR A 120 2.04 2.65 -2.89
C THR A 120 1.79 2.06 -1.51
N ALA A 121 0.77 1.23 -1.36
CA ALA A 121 0.54 0.46 -0.14
C ALA A 121 0.17 -0.99 -0.51
N ALA A 122 1.13 -1.89 -0.33
CA ALA A 122 1.04 -3.28 -0.77
C ALA A 122 0.57 -4.18 0.39
N THR A 123 -0.74 -4.48 0.46
CA THR A 123 -1.36 -5.29 1.54
C THR A 123 -1.24 -4.68 2.94
N ALA A 124 -1.08 -3.35 3.05
CA ALA A 124 -0.88 -2.67 4.34
C ALA A 124 -2.01 -1.71 4.75
N ALA A 125 -2.78 -1.18 3.79
CA ALA A 125 -3.68 -0.04 4.04
C ALA A 125 -4.80 -0.29 5.06
N HIS A 126 -5.13 -1.55 5.37
CA HIS A 126 -6.12 -1.89 6.39
C HIS A 126 -5.65 -1.57 7.83
N TRP A 127 -4.37 -1.26 8.02
CA TRP A 127 -3.79 -0.87 9.32
C TRP A 127 -3.75 0.64 9.54
N PHE A 128 -4.04 1.45 8.52
CA PHE A 128 -3.79 2.88 8.57
C PHE A 128 -4.95 3.62 9.23
N ASP A 129 -4.67 4.70 9.95
CA ASP A 129 -5.63 5.80 10.05
C ASP A 129 -5.70 6.45 8.66
N MET A 130 -6.72 6.07 7.90
CA MET A 130 -6.90 6.54 6.53
C MET A 130 -7.05 8.05 6.44
N ALA A 131 -7.62 8.72 7.45
CA ALA A 131 -7.75 10.18 7.42
C ALA A 131 -6.37 10.86 7.57
N GLY A 132 -5.56 10.38 8.50
CA GLY A 132 -4.16 10.78 8.66
C GLY A 132 -3.32 10.49 7.41
N PHE A 133 -3.43 9.28 6.87
CA PHE A 133 -2.73 8.87 5.66
C PHE A 133 -3.06 9.75 4.45
N TRP A 134 -4.34 10.02 4.17
CA TRP A 134 -4.71 10.86 3.01
C TRP A 134 -4.17 12.29 3.14
N LYS A 135 -4.19 12.85 4.35
CA LYS A 135 -3.58 14.16 4.62
C LYS A 135 -2.07 14.12 4.36
N ALA A 136 -1.37 13.10 4.84
CA ALA A 136 0.07 12.97 4.65
C ALA A 136 0.46 12.69 3.19
N ALA A 137 -0.28 11.82 2.50
CA ALA A 137 -0.11 11.52 1.08
C ALA A 137 -0.30 12.78 0.22
N SER A 138 -1.33 13.58 0.51
CA SER A 138 -1.59 14.83 -0.20
C SER A 138 -0.47 15.87 -0.07
N ARG A 139 0.24 15.86 1.06
CA ARG A 139 1.33 16.78 1.34
C ARG A 139 2.53 16.47 0.45
N ILE A 140 2.92 15.19 0.37
CA ILE A 140 4.14 14.77 -0.32
C ILE A 140 3.97 14.56 -1.82
N LEU A 141 2.75 14.28 -2.29
CA LEU A 141 2.50 14.03 -3.71
C LEU A 141 2.63 15.31 -4.54
N LYS A 142 3.31 15.17 -5.68
CA LYS A 142 3.30 16.17 -6.76
C LYS A 142 1.91 16.29 -7.38
N PRO A 143 1.63 17.38 -8.11
CA PRO A 143 0.57 17.38 -9.13
C PRO A 143 0.70 16.14 -10.02
N ASP A 144 -0.44 15.55 -10.41
CA ASP A 144 -0.54 14.31 -11.19
C ASP A 144 0.04 13.05 -10.51
N GLY A 145 0.40 13.16 -9.22
CA GLY A 145 0.87 12.04 -8.42
C GLY A 145 -0.21 10.99 -8.19
N THR A 146 0.21 9.74 -8.03
CA THR A 146 -0.70 8.59 -7.89
C THR A 146 -0.59 7.97 -6.50
N VAL A 147 -1.73 7.56 -5.94
CA VAL A 147 -1.77 6.60 -4.84
C VAL A 147 -2.28 5.27 -5.38
N ALA A 148 -1.48 4.21 -5.25
CA ALA A 148 -1.87 2.84 -5.63
C ALA A 148 -1.93 1.95 -4.39
N ILE A 149 -3.12 1.46 -4.05
CA ILE A 149 -3.34 0.56 -2.91
C ILE A 149 -3.85 -0.75 -3.46
N TRP A 150 -3.24 -1.86 -3.05
CA TRP A 150 -3.74 -3.19 -3.41
C TRP A 150 -3.70 -4.13 -2.22
N THR A 151 -4.53 -5.16 -2.32
CA THR A 151 -4.53 -6.29 -1.39
C THR A 151 -4.49 -7.59 -2.18
N ARG A 152 -4.25 -8.70 -1.49
CA ARG A 152 -4.47 -10.03 -2.05
C ARG A 152 -5.86 -10.49 -1.63
N SER A 153 -6.72 -10.81 -2.59
CA SER A 153 -7.95 -11.53 -2.34
C SER A 153 -7.64 -13.03 -2.28
N GLY A 154 -8.09 -13.71 -1.23
CA GLY A 154 -7.98 -15.17 -1.09
C GLY A 154 -7.50 -15.55 0.30
N ALA A 155 -8.43 -15.87 1.19
CA ALA A 155 -8.11 -16.73 2.31
C ALA A 155 -8.11 -18.17 1.77
N GLU A 156 -6.99 -18.62 1.26
CA GLU A 156 -6.80 -20.06 1.04
C GLU A 156 -6.47 -20.70 2.39
N ILE A 157 -7.38 -21.57 2.85
CA ILE A 157 -7.18 -22.41 4.00
C ILE A 157 -6.22 -23.52 3.60
N ASN A 158 -5.13 -23.68 4.36
CA ASN A 158 -4.25 -24.82 4.18
C ASN A 158 -4.98 -26.10 4.61
N THR A 159 -5.60 -26.78 3.65
CA THR A 159 -6.47 -27.94 3.89
C THR A 159 -5.78 -29.13 4.53
N THR A 160 -4.43 -29.16 4.48
CA THR A 160 -3.60 -30.24 5.05
C THR A 160 -3.09 -29.96 6.46
N LYS A 161 -3.03 -28.69 6.87
CA LYS A 161 -2.52 -28.27 8.19
C LYS A 161 -3.62 -27.77 9.13
N THR A 162 -4.79 -27.43 8.59
CA THR A 162 -5.94 -26.96 9.37
C THR A 162 -6.90 -28.13 9.62
N PRO A 163 -7.25 -28.45 10.87
CA PRO A 163 -8.32 -29.41 11.16
C PRO A 163 -9.60 -29.00 10.43
N ASN A 164 -10.19 -29.94 9.68
CA ASN A 164 -11.33 -29.69 8.76
C ASN A 164 -11.06 -28.65 7.66
N GLY A 165 -9.80 -28.42 7.29
CA GLY A 165 -9.42 -27.34 6.39
C GLY A 165 -10.10 -27.39 5.02
N ALA A 166 -10.39 -28.58 4.48
CA ALA A 166 -11.19 -28.72 3.26
C ALA A 166 -12.63 -28.22 3.42
N ALA A 167 -13.28 -28.50 4.56
CA ALA A 167 -14.64 -28.03 4.84
C ALA A 167 -14.68 -26.52 5.10
N ILE A 168 -13.66 -25.98 5.76
CA ILE A 168 -13.53 -24.54 6.00
C ILE A 168 -13.26 -23.81 4.68
N GLN A 169 -12.39 -24.35 3.82
CA GLN A 169 -12.15 -23.82 2.47
C GLN A 169 -13.46 -23.76 1.67
N ALA A 170 -14.22 -24.87 1.66
CA ALA A 170 -15.50 -24.92 0.97
C ALA A 170 -16.52 -23.89 1.52
N ALA A 171 -16.59 -23.70 2.83
CA ALA A 171 -17.46 -22.69 3.45
C ALA A 171 -17.03 -21.25 3.11
N VAL A 172 -15.72 -21.00 3.05
CA VAL A 172 -15.15 -19.71 2.64
C VAL A 172 -15.46 -19.43 1.16
N GLU A 173 -15.31 -20.43 0.29
CA GLU A 173 -15.68 -20.33 -1.13
C GLU A 173 -17.18 -20.12 -1.32
N GLU A 174 -18.02 -20.85 -0.58
CA GLU A 174 -19.47 -20.68 -0.59
C GLU A 174 -19.87 -19.26 -0.17
N PHE A 175 -19.28 -18.75 0.91
CA PHE A 175 -19.50 -17.39 1.38
C PHE A 175 -19.08 -16.35 0.33
N TYR A 176 -17.88 -16.45 -0.24
CA TYR A 176 -17.41 -15.53 -1.28
C TYR A 176 -18.22 -15.65 -2.58
N ASN A 177 -18.65 -16.84 -2.96
CA ASN A 177 -19.54 -17.06 -4.11
C ASN A 177 -20.94 -16.49 -3.87
N GLY A 178 -21.46 -16.60 -2.64
CA GLY A 178 -22.73 -16.00 -2.23
C GLY A 178 -22.66 -14.47 -2.18
N LEU A 179 -21.50 -13.91 -1.85
CA LEU A 179 -21.23 -12.47 -1.95
C LEU A 179 -20.98 -12.02 -3.39
N ARG A 180 -20.64 -12.91 -4.33
CA ARG A 180 -20.25 -12.58 -5.71
C ARG A 180 -21.26 -11.73 -6.50
N PRO A 181 -22.59 -11.88 -6.34
CA PRO A 181 -23.58 -10.98 -6.96
C PRO A 181 -23.54 -9.55 -6.42
N TRP A 182 -22.99 -9.36 -5.22
CA TRP A 182 -22.90 -8.09 -4.48
C TRP A 182 -21.47 -7.52 -4.47
N ALA A 183 -20.47 -8.38 -4.64
CA ALA A 183 -19.08 -8.05 -4.87
C ALA A 183 -18.89 -7.72 -6.35
N ARG A 184 -19.00 -6.43 -6.68
CA ARG A 184 -18.75 -5.89 -8.01
C ARG A 184 -17.33 -6.27 -8.51
N ALA A 185 -17.23 -7.35 -9.29
CA ALA A 185 -16.33 -7.38 -10.44
C ALA A 185 -17.02 -6.56 -11.54
N VAL A 186 -16.83 -5.25 -11.52
CA VAL A 186 -17.15 -4.45 -12.70
C VAL A 186 -16.04 -4.76 -13.70
N GLU A 187 -16.37 -5.20 -14.90
CA GLU A 187 -15.63 -4.69 -16.06
C GLU A 187 -15.47 -3.20 -15.83
N PHE A 188 -14.26 -2.66 -15.99
CA PHE A 188 -13.98 -1.25 -15.78
C PHE A 188 -14.93 -0.41 -16.64
N ASP A 189 -16.02 0.03 -16.03
CA ASP A 189 -17.00 0.91 -16.63
C ASP A 189 -16.38 2.31 -16.61
N LYS A 190 -15.73 2.62 -17.73
CA LYS A 190 -15.09 3.91 -18.01
C LYS A 190 -16.03 5.09 -17.76
N ASP A 191 -17.33 4.90 -17.92
CA ASP A 191 -18.34 5.95 -17.80
C ASP A 191 -18.80 6.16 -16.35
N SER A 192 -18.59 5.17 -15.47
CA SER A 192 -18.83 5.28 -14.02
C SER A 192 -17.61 5.73 -13.21
N PHE A 193 -16.44 5.85 -13.84
CA PHE A 193 -15.22 6.34 -13.20
C PHE A 193 -15.34 7.83 -12.90
N VAL A 194 -15.61 8.18 -11.64
CA VAL A 194 -15.52 9.56 -11.16
C VAL A 194 -14.05 9.92 -10.93
N ARG A 195 -13.44 10.61 -11.89
CA ARG A 195 -12.14 11.28 -11.68
C ARG A 195 -12.35 12.45 -10.73
N LYS A 196 -11.94 12.33 -9.47
CA LYS A 196 -11.82 13.50 -8.58
C LYS A 196 -10.45 14.12 -8.84
N GLU A 197 -10.38 15.02 -9.82
CA GLU A 197 -9.20 15.86 -10.02
C GLU A 197 -9.06 16.81 -8.85
N TRP A 198 -7.99 16.66 -8.07
CA TRP A 198 -7.65 17.67 -7.09
C TRP A 198 -6.92 18.81 -7.80
N ASN A 199 -7.68 19.85 -8.13
CA ASN A 199 -7.14 21.05 -8.72
C ASN A 199 -6.87 22.08 -7.61
N LYS A 200 -5.59 22.27 -7.24
CA LYS A 200 -5.16 23.22 -6.19
C LYS A 200 -5.56 24.68 -6.48
N ASP A 201 -5.97 25.00 -7.70
CA ASP A 201 -6.22 26.38 -8.15
C ASP A 201 -7.70 26.84 -8.04
N LYS A 202 -8.62 26.00 -7.56
CA LYS A 202 -10.02 26.43 -7.38
C LYS A 202 -10.27 26.88 -5.93
N LYS A 203 -10.32 28.20 -5.74
CA LYS A 203 -10.88 28.82 -4.53
C LYS A 203 -12.31 28.30 -4.30
N GLY A 204 -12.52 27.61 -3.17
CA GLY A 204 -13.85 27.21 -2.69
C GLY A 204 -14.01 25.70 -2.55
N VAL A 205 -13.41 25.10 -1.53
CA VAL A 205 -13.76 23.75 -1.06
C VAL A 205 -13.97 23.83 0.44
N GLU A 206 -15.16 24.27 0.85
CA GLU A 206 -15.54 24.34 2.26
C GLU A 206 -16.76 23.46 2.60
N ASN A 207 -17.22 22.57 1.69
CA ASN A 207 -18.46 21.80 1.94
C ASN A 207 -18.50 20.37 1.38
N ASP A 208 -17.36 19.67 1.27
CA ASP A 208 -17.38 18.22 1.03
C ASP A 208 -17.56 17.47 2.37
N LEU A 209 -18.76 17.59 2.93
CA LEU A 209 -19.20 16.76 4.05
C LEU A 209 -19.36 15.31 3.58
N VAL A 210 -18.58 14.43 4.20
CA VAL A 210 -18.74 12.98 4.14
C VAL A 210 -20.16 12.64 4.61
N ARG A 211 -21.01 12.16 3.69
CA ARG A 211 -22.26 11.48 4.06
C ARG A 211 -21.99 9.98 4.10
N THR A 212 -21.79 9.45 5.30
CA THR A 212 -22.06 8.04 5.59
C THR A 212 -23.57 7.89 5.74
N GLY A 213 -24.17 7.02 4.95
CA GLY A 213 -25.60 6.75 5.01
C GLY A 213 -25.89 5.38 4.46
N ALA A 214 -26.25 4.47 5.36
CA ALA A 214 -26.83 3.18 5.04
C ALA A 214 -28.14 3.34 4.24
N GLN A 215 -28.33 2.44 3.28
CA GLN A 215 -29.62 1.77 3.04
C GLN A 215 -29.34 0.28 2.87
#